data_AF-A0A838TBB7-F1
#
_entry.id   AF-A0A838TBB7-F1
#
_cell.length_a   1.000
_cell.length_b   1.000
_cell.length_c   1.000
_cell.angle_alpha   90.00
_cell.angle_beta   90.00
_cell.angle_gamma   90.00
#
_symmetry.space_group_name_H-M   'P 1'
#
loop_
_entity.id
_entity.type
_entity.pdbx_description
1 polymer ?
#
loop_
_entity_poly.entity_id
_entity_poly.type
_entity_poly.pdbx_seq_one_letter_code
_entity_poly.pdbx_strand_id
1 'polypeptide(L)'
;MRVAEPVPADDGLTSLLRRFELPLLQYATRILVDRDRARDVVQETFVKLQRQRHRQQDQAPAKWLFTVCRNRALDIGRKQSA
;
A
#
# COMPACT_ATOMS: atom_id res chain seq x y z
N MET A 1 20.77 -29.57 6.46
CA MET A 1 19.60 -29.42 5.58
C MET A 1 18.64 -28.44 6.26
N ARG A 2 18.56 -27.17 5.83
CA ARG A 2 17.59 -26.22 6.39
C ARG A 2 16.22 -26.64 5.88
N VAL A 3 15.39 -27.15 6.77
CA VAL A 3 13.96 -27.34 6.51
C VAL A 3 13.40 -25.95 6.23
N ALA A 4 12.91 -25.72 5.02
CA ALA A 4 12.15 -24.52 4.72
C ALA A 4 10.87 -24.61 5.56
N GLU A 5 10.79 -23.79 6.61
CA GLU A 5 9.55 -23.58 7.36
C GLU A 5 8.41 -23.32 6.36
N PRO A 6 7.23 -23.94 6.54
CA PRO A 6 6.10 -23.67 5.67
C PRO A 6 5.78 -22.18 5.76
N VAL A 7 5.91 -21.46 4.64
CA VAL A 7 5.44 -20.07 4.55
C VAL A 7 3.96 -20.11 4.95
N PRO A 8 3.57 -19.49 6.08
CA PRO A 8 2.22 -19.63 6.61
C PRO A 8 1.21 -19.20 5.53
N ALA A 9 0.08 -19.91 5.49
CA ALA A 9 -0.98 -19.73 4.51
C ALA A 9 -1.19 -18.24 4.18
N ASP A 10 -1.02 -17.90 2.90
CA ASP A 10 -1.10 -16.56 2.30
C ASP A 10 -1.81 -15.58 3.24
N ASP A 11 -1.04 -14.84 4.04
CA ASP A 11 -1.64 -13.86 4.91
C ASP A 11 -2.41 -12.89 4.01
N GLY A 12 -3.63 -12.50 4.39
CA GLY A 12 -4.41 -11.63 3.50
C GLY A 12 -3.67 -10.33 3.10
N LEU A 13 -2.56 -10.00 3.78
CA LEU A 13 -1.65 -8.92 3.37
C LEU A 13 -0.89 -9.27 2.09
N THR A 14 -0.25 -10.44 1.99
CA THR A 14 0.54 -10.85 0.81
C THR A 14 -0.35 -10.92 -0.42
N SER A 15 -1.56 -11.47 -0.29
CA SER A 15 -2.54 -11.49 -1.39
C SER A 15 -2.94 -10.08 -1.84
N LEU A 16 -3.19 -9.16 -0.89
CA LEU A 16 -3.48 -7.76 -1.22
C LEU A 16 -2.27 -7.03 -1.81
N LEU A 17 -1.06 -7.27 -1.32
CA LEU A 17 0.19 -6.73 -1.85
C LEU A 17 0.35 -7.12 -3.32
N ARG A 18 0.33 -8.44 -3.62
CA ARG A 18 0.45 -8.96 -4.99
C ARG A 18 -0.60 -8.36 -5.93
N ARG A 19 -1.82 -8.13 -5.43
CA ARG A 19 -2.93 -7.60 -6.23
C ARG A 19 -2.85 -6.09 -6.45
N PHE A 20 -2.41 -5.31 -5.47
CA PHE A 20 -2.56 -3.86 -5.46
C PHE A 20 -1.27 -3.06 -5.50
N GLU A 21 -0.09 -3.66 -5.33
CA GLU A 21 1.20 -2.96 -5.39
C GLU A 21 1.35 -2.18 -6.71
N LEU A 22 1.26 -2.85 -7.85
CA LEU A 22 1.46 -2.22 -9.16
C LEU A 22 0.36 -1.19 -9.49
N PRO A 23 -0.95 -1.45 -9.30
CA PRO A 23 -1.99 -0.45 -9.48
C PRO A 23 -1.81 0.81 -8.61
N LEU A 24 -1.45 0.64 -7.33
CA LEU A 24 -1.23 1.77 -6.43
C LEU A 24 0.03 2.54 -6.80
N LEU A 25 1.10 1.85 -7.22
CA LEU A 25 2.33 2.48 -7.68
C LEU A 25 2.07 3.35 -8.91
N GLN A 26 1.42 2.80 -9.94
CA GLN A 26 1.05 3.56 -11.14
C GLN A 26 0.18 4.78 -10.81
N TYR A 27 -0.77 4.60 -9.88
CA TYR A 27 -1.65 5.67 -9.45
C TYR A 27 -0.90 6.79 -8.70
N ALA A 28 -0.04 6.44 -7.73
CA ALA A 28 0.76 7.40 -6.99
C ALA A 28 1.81 8.09 -7.89
N THR A 29 2.44 7.38 -8.82
CA THR A 29 3.40 7.96 -9.78
C THR A 29 2.74 9.02 -10.67
N ARG A 30 1.46 8.84 -11.07
CA ARG A 30 0.73 9.88 -11.82
C ARG A 30 0.49 11.16 -11.02
N ILE A 31 0.40 11.06 -9.69
CA ILE A 31 0.19 12.20 -8.79
C ILE A 31 1.50 12.91 -8.48
N LEU A 32 2.56 12.13 -8.20
CA LEU A 32 3.84 12.65 -7.73
C LEU A 32 4.84 12.96 -8.84
N VAL A 33 4.66 12.37 -10.03
CA VAL A 33 5.63 12.39 -11.14
C VAL A 33 7.03 11.92 -10.71
N ASP A 34 7.07 11.13 -9.63
CA ASP A 34 8.26 10.61 -8.98
C ASP A 34 7.98 9.17 -8.56
N ARG A 35 8.73 8.23 -9.14
CA ARG A 35 8.52 6.80 -8.92
C ARG A 35 9.01 6.35 -7.55
N ASP A 36 10.09 6.93 -7.03
CA ASP A 36 10.64 6.53 -5.75
C ASP A 36 9.74 7.02 -4.61
N ARG A 37 9.28 8.28 -4.68
CA ARG A 37 8.29 8.77 -3.72
C ARG A 37 6.96 8.03 -3.81
N ALA A 38 6.58 7.58 -5.01
CA ALA A 38 5.40 6.73 -5.17
C ALA A 38 5.56 5.36 -4.49
N ARG A 39 6.75 4.75 -4.51
CA ARG A 39 7.03 3.51 -3.77
C ARG A 39 6.86 3.72 -2.27
N ASP A 40 7.38 4.82 -1.72
CA ASP A 40 7.23 5.14 -0.30
C ASP A 40 5.76 5.28 0.11
N VAL A 41 4.95 5.95 -0.73
CA VAL A 41 3.50 6.07 -0.51
C VAL A 41 2.81 4.70 -0.47
N VAL A 42 3.14 3.82 -1.42
CA VAL A 42 2.56 2.47 -1.47
C VAL A 42 2.97 1.68 -0.23
N GLN A 43 4.24 1.73 0.16
CA GLN A 43 4.74 1.06 1.35
C GLN A 43 4.04 1.54 2.63
N GLU A 44 3.97 2.85 2.84
CA GLU A 44 3.24 3.42 3.98
C GLU A 44 1.77 3.01 4.01
N THR A 45 1.15 2.89 2.83
CA THR A 45 -0.26 2.47 2.69
C THR A 45 -0.45 1.04 3.20
N PHE A 46 0.41 0.09 2.82
CA PHE A 46 0.35 -1.28 3.32
C PHE A 46 0.77 -1.42 4.78
N VAL A 47 1.72 -0.61 5.27
CA VAL A 47 2.06 -0.54 6.70
C VAL A 47 0.86 -0.07 7.53
N LYS A 48 0.15 0.97 7.06
CA LYS A 48 -1.10 1.42 7.71
C LYS A 48 -2.18 0.36 7.66
N LEU A 49 -2.31 -0.35 6.54
CA LEU A 49 -3.26 -1.44 6.40
C LEU A 49 -3.00 -2.49 7.48
N GLN A 50 -1.77 -3.00 7.57
CA GLN A 50 -1.42 -4.04 8.55
C GLN A 50 -1.70 -3.60 10.00
N ARG A 51 -1.47 -2.33 10.33
CA ARG A 51 -1.78 -1.77 11.67
C ARG A 51 -3.28 -1.66 11.93
N GLN A 52 -4.10 -1.41 10.92
CA GLN A 52 -5.55 -1.24 11.04
C GLN A 52 -6.36 -2.51 10.80
N ARG A 53 -5.78 -3.53 10.15
CA ARG A 53 -6.43 -4.83 9.85
C ARG A 53 -6.93 -5.57 11.10
N HIS A 54 -6.30 -5.38 12.25
CA HIS A 54 -6.79 -5.95 13.51
C HIS A 54 -8.05 -5.24 14.05
N ARG A 55 -8.32 -4.00 13.62
CA ARG A 55 -9.46 -3.20 14.06
C ARG A 55 -10.59 -3.17 13.03
N GLN A 56 -10.27 -3.39 11.76
CA GLN A 56 -11.23 -3.35 10.67
C GLN A 56 -11.36 -4.75 10.06
N GLN A 57 -12.44 -5.45 10.40
CA GLN A 57 -12.95 -6.59 9.62
C GLN A 57 -13.52 -6.06 8.29
N ASP A 58 -12.68 -5.47 7.44
CA ASP A 58 -13.16 -4.64 6.33
C ASP A 58 -13.58 -5.46 5.11
N GLN A 59 -14.83 -5.23 4.70
CA GLN A 59 -15.49 -5.86 3.55
C GLN A 59 -15.02 -5.30 2.19
N ALA A 60 -14.13 -4.29 2.16
CA ALA A 60 -13.69 -3.65 0.92
C ALA A 60 -12.25 -3.06 0.96
N PRO A 61 -11.19 -3.89 1.08
CA PRO A 61 -9.80 -3.43 1.21
C PRO A 61 -9.31 -2.59 0.03
N ALA A 62 -9.83 -2.83 -1.19
CA ALA A 62 -9.46 -2.07 -2.38
C ALA A 62 -9.78 -0.57 -2.25
N LYS A 63 -11.00 -0.24 -1.82
CA LYS A 63 -11.46 1.16 -1.71
C LYS A 63 -10.58 1.92 -0.71
N TRP A 64 -10.34 1.30 0.46
CA TRP A 64 -9.51 1.88 1.50
C TRP A 64 -8.07 2.12 1.02
N LEU A 65 -7.46 1.13 0.34
CA LEU A 65 -6.10 1.23 -0.21
C LEU A 65 -5.94 2.43 -1.14
N PHE A 66 -6.85 2.61 -2.10
CA PHE A 66 -6.80 3.74 -3.03
C PHE A 66 -7.06 5.08 -2.33
N THR A 67 -7.96 5.14 -1.34
CA THR A 67 -8.20 6.37 -0.57
C THR A 67 -6.96 6.80 0.20
N VAL A 68 -6.31 5.88 0.93
CA VAL A 68 -5.12 6.19 1.72
C VAL A 68 -3.94 6.58 0.84
N CYS A 69 -3.70 5.81 -0.23
CA CYS A 69 -2.66 6.09 -1.20
C CYS A 69 -2.84 7.48 -1.83
N ARG A 70 -4.06 7.81 -2.29
CA ARG A 70 -4.38 9.13 -2.86
C ARG A 70 -4.08 10.26 -1.90
N ASN A 71 -4.60 10.17 -0.67
CA ASN A 71 -4.48 11.24 0.31
C ASN A 71 -3.01 11.49 0.66
N ARG A 72 -2.20 10.43 0.77
CA ARG A 72 -0.78 10.56 1.04
C ARG A 72 0.00 11.15 -0.14
N ALA A 73 -0.27 10.70 -1.36
CA ALA A 73 0.36 11.27 -2.55
C ALA A 73 0.05 12.77 -2.70
N LEU A 74 -1.19 13.20 -2.42
CA LEU A 74 -1.56 14.61 -2.47
C LEU A 74 -0.91 15.46 -1.38
N ASP A 75 -0.78 14.94 -0.15
CA ASP A 75 -0.05 15.64 0.94
C ASP A 75 1.42 15.87 0.56
N ILE A 76 2.06 14.83 0.04
CA ILE A 76 3.46 14.85 -0.41
C ILE A 76 3.66 15.80 -1.60
N GLY A 77 2.72 15.83 -2.55
CA GLY A 77 2.77 16.73 -3.70
C GLY A 77 2.56 18.20 -3.31
N ARG A 78 1.63 18.49 -2.38
CA ARG A 78 1.37 19.87 -1.92
C ARG A 78 2.56 20.49 -1.19
N LYS A 79 3.32 19.71 -0.43
CA LYS A 79 4.51 20.18 0.30
C LYS A 79 5.68 20.61 -0.60
N GLN A 80 5.65 20.28 -1.89
CA GLN A 80 6.67 20.73 -2.85
C GLN A 80 6.31 22.02 -3.59
N SER A 81 5.05 22.46 -3.49
CA SER A 81 4.56 23.67 -4.16
C SER A 81 4.56 24.90 -3.24
N ALA A 82 5.13 24.77 -2.04
CA ALA A 82 5.23 25.81 -1.02
C ALA A 82 6.69 26.17 -0.75
#